data_AF-A0A2V5J4H6-F1
#
_entry.id   AF-A0A2V5J4H6-F1
#
_cell.length_a   1.000
_cell.length_b   1.000
_cell.length_c   1.000
_cell.angle_alpha   90.00
_cell.angle_beta   90.00
_cell.angle_gamma   90.00
#
_symmetry.space_group_name_H-M   'P 1'
#
loop_
_entity.id
_entity.type
_entity.pdbx_description
1 polymer ?
#
loop_
_entity_poly.entity_id
_entity_poly.type
_entity_poly.pdbx_seq_one_letter_code
_entity_poly.pdbx_strand_id
1 'polypeptide(L)' 'MSIINYASREIQFKIVYYGPALCGKTTNLGYIHQRINPQNRGDLVSLATAADRTLFFDFLPLNALVIKG' A
#
# COMPACT_ATOMS: atom_id res chain seq x y z
N MET A 1 4.18 -7.19 -9.46
CA MET A 1 5.42 -6.90 -10.21
C MET A 1 6.12 -5.76 -9.52
N SER A 2 7.44 -5.86 -9.33
CA SER A 2 8.25 -4.80 -8.75
C SER A 2 8.80 -3.86 -9.82
N ILE A 3 8.93 -2.59 -9.48
CA ILE A 3 9.61 -1.59 -10.30
C ILE A 3 10.85 -1.15 -9.52
N ILE A 4 12.01 -1.25 -10.15
CA ILE A 4 13.29 -0.84 -9.54
C ILE A 4 13.64 0.55 -10.07
N ASN A 5 13.69 1.53 -9.16
CA ASN A 5 14.20 2.86 -9.47
C ASN A 5 15.67 2.95 -9.03
N TYR A 6 16.58 2.88 -10.00
CA TYR A 6 18.02 2.95 -9.74
C TYR A 6 18.49 4.35 -9.32
N ALA A 7 17.82 5.41 -9.77
CA ALA A 7 18.19 6.78 -9.43
C ALA A 7 17.90 7.10 -7.96
N SER A 8 16.72 6.68 -7.46
CA SER A 8 16.38 6.82 -6.04
C SER A 8 16.88 5.67 -5.16
N ARG A 9 17.41 4.59 -5.76
CA ARG A 9 17.78 3.33 -5.07
C ARG A 9 16.61 2.69 -4.33
N GLU A 10 15.41 2.78 -4.92
CA GLU A 10 14.18 2.25 -4.34
C GLU A 10 13.63 1.09 -5.16
N ILE A 11 12.96 0.15 -4.48
CA ILE A 11 12.20 -0.90 -5.12
C ILE A 11 10.74 -0.73 -4.72
N GLN A 12 9.88 -0.49 -5.70
CA GLN A 12 8.45 -0.34 -5.50
C GLN A 12 7.78 -1.69 -5.74
N PHE A 13 6.98 -2.14 -4.77
CA PHE A 13 6.18 -3.37 -4.89
C PHE A 13 4.70 -3.02 -4.80
N LYS A 14 3.90 -3.66 -5.65
CA LYS A 14 2.44 -3.55 -5.60
C LYS A 14 1.85 -4.81 -4.97
N ILE A 15 1.21 -4.66 -3.82
CA ILE A 15 0.44 -5.71 -3.14
C ILE A 15 -1.04 -5.46 -3.41
N VAL A 16 -1.76 -6.49 -3.86
CA VAL A 16 -3.19 -6.40 -4.18
C VAL A 16 -3.97 -7.28 -3.22
N TYR A 17 -4.82 -6.66 -2.39
CA TYR A 17 -5.80 -7.37 -1.59
C TYR A 17 -6.98 -7.75 -2.49
N TYR A 18 -7.11 -9.04 -2.80
CA TYR A 18 -8.20 -9.57 -3.62
C TYR A 18 -9.16 -10.42 -2.79
N GLY A 19 -10.44 -10.40 -3.15
CA GLY A 19 -11.47 -11.21 -2.50
C GLY A 19 -12.88 -10.63 -2.64
N PRO A 20 -13.91 -11.37 -2.22
CA PRO A 20 -15.33 -10.97 -2.30
C PRO A 20 -15.63 -9.66 -1.56
N ALA A 21 -16.77 -9.03 -1.84
CA ALA A 21 -17.24 -7.89 -1.06
C ALA A 21 -17.33 -8.25 0.44
N LEU A 22 -17.07 -7.28 1.32
CA LEU A 22 -17.12 -7.43 2.79
C LEU A 22 -16.14 -8.46 3.41
N CYS A 23 -15.22 -9.07 2.65
CA CYS A 23 -14.23 -10.01 3.19
C CYS A 23 -13.09 -9.38 4.00
N GLY A 24 -13.23 -8.11 4.43
CA GLY A 24 -12.25 -7.44 5.31
C GLY A 24 -11.03 -6.80 4.62
N LYS A 25 -11.02 -6.65 3.28
CA LYS A 25 -9.89 -6.00 2.55
C LYS A 25 -9.56 -4.61 3.09
N THR A 26 -10.59 -3.76 3.22
CA THR A 26 -10.46 -2.39 3.71
C THR A 26 -10.03 -2.37 5.17
N THR A 27 -10.55 -3.29 6.00
CA THR A 27 -10.16 -3.45 7.41
C THR A 27 -8.67 -3.77 7.54
N ASN A 28 -8.12 -4.62 6.66
CA ASN A 28 -6.73 -5.00 6.71
C ASN A 28 -5.79 -3.83 6.34
N LEU A 29 -6.11 -3.10 5.25
CA LEU A 29 -5.37 -1.89 4.87
C LEU A 29 -5.39 -0.84 5.99
N GLY A 30 -6.54 -0.57 6.60
CA GLY A 30 -6.64 0.36 7.74
C GLY A 30 -5.84 -0.08 8.96
N TYR A 31 -5.85 -1.38 9.29
CA TYR A 31 -5.09 -1.95 10.40
C TYR A 31 -3.58 -1.83 10.21
N ILE A 32 -3.08 -2.06 8.99
CA ILE A 32 -1.67 -1.92 8.62
C ILE A 32 -1.28 -0.44 8.66
N HIS A 33 -2.07 0.43 8.02
CA HIS A 33 -1.82 1.88 8.00
C HIS A 33 -1.60 2.41 9.41
N GLN A 34 -2.52 2.11 10.34
CA GLN A 34 -2.45 2.55 11.75
C GLN A 34 -1.18 2.13 12.49
N ARG A 35 -0.58 0.98 12.15
CA ARG A 35 0.60 0.41 12.83
C ARG A 35 1.93 0.91 12.29
N ILE A 36 1.93 1.52 11.12
CA ILE A 36 3.17 2.03 10.54
C ILE A 36 3.45 3.41 11.13
N ASN A 37 4.74 3.68 11.38
CA ASN A 37 5.19 4.98 11.87
C ASN A 37 4.61 6.07 10.94
N PRO A 38 3.91 7.10 11.48
CA PRO A 38 3.36 8.20 10.69
C PRO A 38 4.36 8.88 9.75
N GLN A 39 5.66 8.85 10.07
CA GLN A 39 6.73 9.40 9.22
C GLN A 39 7.01 8.56 7.97
N ASN A 40 6.60 7.29 7.97
CA ASN A 40 6.89 6.29 6.93
C ASN A 40 5.61 5.81 6.20
N ARG A 41 4.48 6.51 6.33
CA ARG A 41 3.24 6.16 5.61
C ARG A 41 2.65 7.39 4.92
N GLY A 42 2.12 7.20 3.71
CA GLY A 42 1.33 8.21 3.02
C GLY A 42 -0.12 8.24 3.51
N ASP A 43 -0.93 9.05 2.83
CA ASP A 43 -2.37 9.11 3.08
C ASP A 43 -3.09 7.91 2.44
N LEU A 44 -4.04 7.34 3.19
CA LEU A 44 -4.93 6.30 2.68
C LEU A 44 -6.01 6.96 1.81
N VAL A 45 -5.82 6.94 0.48
CA VAL A 45 -6.75 7.56 -0.48
C VAL A 45 -7.76 6.53 -0.98
N SER A 46 -9.05 6.86 -0.85
CA SER A 46 -10.16 6.08 -1.40
C SER A 46 -10.71 6.78 -2.64
N LEU A 47 -10.54 6.18 -3.82
CA LEU A 47 -11.10 6.72 -5.05
C LEU A 47 -12.38 5.94 -5.41
N ALA A 48 -13.53 6.51 -5.05
CA ALA A 48 -14.84 5.97 -5.41
C ALA A 48 -15.16 6.39 -6.86
N THR A 49 -15.00 5.47 -7.81
CA THR A 49 -15.51 5.68 -9.17
C THR A 49 -16.99 5.32 -9.22
N ALA A 50 -17.79 6.09 -9.96
CA ALA A 50 -19.26 5.97 -10.01
C ALA A 50 -19.80 4.65 -10.60
N ALA A 51 -18.92 3.74 -11.04
CA ALA A 51 -19.27 2.54 -11.81
C ALA A 51 -18.68 1.25 -11.20
N ASP A 52 -18.81 1.07 -9.88
CA ASP A 52 -18.62 -0.22 -9.20
C ASP A 52 -17.19 -0.76 -8.99
N ARG A 53 -16.15 0.07 -8.97
CA ARG A 53 -14.84 -0.39 -8.43
C ARG A 53 -14.19 0.67 -7.56
N THR A 54 -14.26 0.48 -6.25
CA THR A 54 -13.41 1.18 -5.29
C THR A 54 -11.99 0.66 -5.47
N LEU A 55 -11.19 1.39 -6.26
CA LEU A 55 -9.75 1.18 -6.31
C LEU A 55 -9.15 1.93 -5.12
N PHE A 56 -8.88 1.20 -4.04
CA PHE A 56 -8.00 1.68 -2.99
C PHE A 56 -6.56 1.54 -3.47
N PHE A 57 -5.86 2.65 -3.59
CA PHE A 57 -4.41 2.67 -3.70
C PHE A 57 -3.87 3.34 -2.45
N ASP A 58 -3.04 2.60 -1.71
CA ASP A 58 -2.27 3.14 -0.60
C ASP A 58 -0.81 3.20 -1.06
N PHE A 59 -0.19 4.36 -0.94
CA PHE A 59 1.24 4.51 -1.13
C PHE A 59 1.88 4.36 0.24
N LEU A 60 2.51 3.22 0.46
CA LEU A 60 3.23 2.92 1.68
C LEU A 60 4.74 2.96 1.40
N PRO A 61 5.41 4.13 1.50
CA PRO A 61 6.85 4.21 1.40
C PRO A 61 7.50 3.56 2.62
N LEU A 62 7.70 2.25 2.54
CA LEU A 62 8.44 1.51 3.55
C LEU A 62 9.94 1.78 3.39
N ASN A 63 10.47 2.67 4.22
CA ASN A 63 11.90 2.76 4.46
C ASN A 63 12.33 1.60 5.36
N ALA A 64 12.64 0.45 4.76
CA ALA A 64 13.29 -0.64 5.46
C ALA A 64 14.79 -0.34 5.60
N LEU A 65 15.36 -0.56 6.78
CA LEU A 65 16.82 -0.64 6.93
C LEU A 65 17.32 -1.76 6.03
N VAL A 66 18.44 -1.52 5.33
CA VAL A 66 19.10 -2.56 4.53
C VAL A 66 19.40 -3.73 5.46
N ILE A 67 18.64 -4.81 5.30
CA ILE A 67 18.94 -6.09 5.97
C ILE A 67 20.22 -6.57 5.29
N LYS A 68 21.36 -6.45 6.00
CA LYS A 68 22.60 -7.08 5.55
C LYS A 68 22.37 -8.58 5.60
N GLY A 69 22.47 -9.23 4.44
CA GLY A 69 22.66 -10.67 4.36
C GLY A 69 23.99 -11.07 4.98
#